data_AF-A0A953XSZ5-F1
#
_entry.id   AF-A0A953XSZ5-F1
#
_cell.length_a   1.000
_cell.length_b   1.000
_cell.length_c   1.000
_cell.angle_alpha   90.00
_cell.angle_beta   90.00
_cell.angle_gamma   90.00
#
_symmetry.space_group_name_H-M   'P 1'
#
loop_
_entity.id
_entity.type
_entity.pdbx_description
1 polymer ?
#
loop_
_entity_poly.entity_id
_entity_poly.type
_entity_poly.pdbx_seq_one_letter_code
_entity_poly.pdbx_strand_id
1 'polypeptide(L)'
;MSELTDRDVEKITRRYTGLTSSQTVVRLRERYTRRREAVQKFTERLQKSGGFVDDAEIITLRAVGVSEEEIEALVEAYGAM
;
A
#
# COMPACT_ATOMS: atom_id res chain seq x y z
N MET A 1 -2.47 -12.92 12.44
CA MET A 1 -2.01 -11.70 11.74
C MET A 1 -0.59 -11.42 12.22
N SER A 2 0.42 -11.69 11.40
CA SER A 2 1.79 -11.32 11.76
C SER A 2 2.03 -9.89 11.31
N GLU A 3 2.08 -8.96 12.26
CA GLU A 3 2.59 -7.61 12.03
C GLU A 3 4.04 -7.72 11.54
N LEU A 4 4.37 -6.94 10.50
CA LEU A 4 5.74 -6.81 10.02
C LEU A 4 6.59 -6.28 11.18
N THR A 5 7.52 -7.09 11.67
CA THR A 5 8.31 -6.68 12.84
C THR A 5 9.35 -5.64 12.44
N ASP A 6 9.74 -4.75 13.36
CA ASP A 6 10.80 -3.74 13.10
C ASP A 6 12.10 -4.38 12.59
N ARG A 7 12.35 -5.64 12.96
CA ARG A 7 13.49 -6.43 12.53
C ARG A 7 13.43 -6.82 11.04
N ASP A 8 12.23 -7.02 10.50
CA ASP A 8 12.02 -7.27 9.08
C ASP A 8 12.21 -5.98 8.26
N VAL A 9 11.74 -4.85 8.80
CA VAL A 9 11.94 -3.51 8.22
C VAL A 9 13.44 -3.15 8.17
N GLU A 10 14.20 -3.45 9.23
CA GLU A 10 15.64 -3.16 9.28
C GLU A 10 16.46 -4.04 8.32
N LYS A 11 16.09 -5.32 8.16
CA LYS A 11 16.73 -6.23 7.19
C LYS A 11 16.50 -5.79 5.75
N ILE A 12 15.28 -5.36 5.42
CA ILE A 12 14.96 -4.77 4.11
C ILE A 12 15.82 -3.52 3.93
N THR A 13 15.83 -2.62 4.91
CA THR A 13 16.57 -1.36 4.84
C THR A 13 18.07 -1.55 4.64
N ARG A 14 18.72 -2.49 5.35
CA ARG A 14 20.15 -2.81 5.16
C ARG A 14 20.48 -3.42 3.80
N ARG A 15 19.55 -4.16 3.20
CA ARG A 15 19.73 -4.68 1.84
C ARG A 15 19.70 -3.54 0.80
N TYR A 16 19.05 -2.42 1.13
CA TYR A 16 18.95 -1.23 0.29
C TYR A 16 20.01 -0.16 0.55
N THR A 17 20.66 -0.12 1.72
CA THR A 17 21.76 0.84 2.00
C THR A 17 23.02 0.58 1.18
N GLY A 18 23.19 -0.63 0.61
CA GLY A 18 24.25 -0.94 -0.36
C GLY A 18 23.98 -0.45 -1.79
N LEU A 19 22.77 0.04 -2.09
CA LEU A 19 22.40 0.57 -3.41
C LEU A 19 22.59 2.09 -3.42
N THR A 20 23.85 2.50 -3.51
CA THR A 20 24.28 3.89 -3.65
C THR A 20 23.82 4.47 -4.99
N SER A 21 22.59 4.97 -5.01
CA SER A 21 22.17 6.10 -5.85
C SER A 21 20.97 6.74 -5.18
N SER A 22 21.24 7.82 -4.46
CA SER A 22 20.31 8.56 -3.60
C SER A 22 18.96 8.85 -4.29
N GLN A 23 18.95 9.04 -5.61
CA GLN A 23 17.73 9.27 -6.39
C GLN A 23 16.82 8.04 -6.53
N THR A 24 17.38 6.82 -6.63
CA THR A 24 16.59 5.60 -6.78
C THR A 24 15.88 5.25 -5.47
N VAL A 25 16.58 5.37 -4.34
CA VAL A 25 16.00 5.14 -3.01
C VAL A 25 14.95 6.20 -2.68
N VAL A 26 15.19 7.47 -3.01
CA VAL A 26 14.20 8.55 -2.83
C VAL A 26 12.94 8.28 -3.66
N ARG A 27 13.06 7.95 -4.95
CA ARG A 27 11.92 7.60 -5.80
C ARG A 27 11.18 6.36 -5.33
N LEU A 28 11.90 5.35 -4.83
CA LEU A 28 11.30 4.16 -4.24
C LEU A 28 10.46 4.56 -3.02
N ARG A 29 11.04 5.35 -2.12
CA ARG A 29 10.38 5.82 -0.89
C ARG A 29 9.14 6.65 -1.21
N GLU A 30 9.22 7.57 -2.17
CA GLU A 30 8.06 8.33 -2.65
C GLU A 30 6.96 7.42 -3.19
N ARG A 31 7.32 6.41 -4.00
CA ARG A 31 6.36 5.44 -4.53
C ARG A 31 5.70 4.63 -3.41
N TYR A 32 6.47 4.18 -2.41
CA TYR A 32 5.95 3.48 -1.24
C TYR A 32 5.02 4.37 -0.41
N THR A 33 5.37 5.64 -0.17
CA THR A 33 4.52 6.59 0.54
C THR A 33 3.20 6.81 -0.18
N ARG A 34 3.23 7.06 -1.50
CA ARG A 34 2.01 7.25 -2.31
C ARG A 34 1.11 6.02 -2.30
N ARG A 35 1.71 4.82 -2.40
CA ARG A 35 0.96 3.56 -2.32
C ARG A 35 0.31 3.40 -0.94
N ARG A 36 1.04 3.67 0.14
CA ARG A 36 0.51 3.60 1.51
C ARG A 36 -0.64 4.57 1.72
N GLU A 37 -0.50 5.83 1.30
CA GLU A 37 -1.55 6.84 1.43
C GLU A 37 -2.81 6.48 0.62
N ALA A 38 -2.65 5.94 -0.59
CA ALA A 38 -3.77 5.52 -1.42
C ALA A 38 -4.53 4.35 -0.78
N VAL A 39 -3.81 3.33 -0.31
CA VAL A 39 -4.41 2.18 0.40
C VAL A 39 -5.12 2.64 1.67
N GLN A 40 -4.50 3.51 2.47
CA GLN A 40 -5.12 4.01 3.69
C GLN A 40 -6.41 4.78 3.41
N LYS A 41 -6.40 5.71 2.44
CA LYS A 41 -7.61 6.46 2.04
C LYS A 41 -8.71 5.54 1.53
N PHE A 42 -8.33 4.50 0.77
CA PHE A 42 -9.27 3.50 0.28
C PHE A 42 -9.91 2.73 1.44
N THR A 43 -9.12 2.25 2.40
CA THR A 43 -9.65 1.52 3.57
C THR A 43 -10.55 2.41 4.44
N GLU A 44 -10.20 3.68 4.65
CA GLU A 44 -11.03 4.62 5.40
C GLU A 44 -12.37 4.89 4.71
N ARG A 45 -12.37 4.94 3.36
CA ARG A 45 -13.60 5.09 2.59
C ARG A 45 -14.43 3.84 2.58
N LEU A 46 -13.85 2.65 2.36
CA LEU A 46 -14.51 1.36 2.47
C LEU A 46 -15.27 1.22 3.79
N GLN A 47 -14.64 1.60 4.90
CA GLN A 47 -15.27 1.59 6.23
C GLN A 47 -16.43 2.59 6.35
N LYS A 48 -16.33 3.75 5.72
CA LYS A 48 -17.39 4.78 5.73
C LYS A 48 -18.54 4.47 4.78
N SER A 49 -18.25 3.80 3.67
CA SER A 49 -19.20 3.46 2.61
C SER A 49 -19.88 2.12 2.83
N GLY A 50 -19.49 1.37 3.87
CA GLY A 50 -20.04 0.04 4.18
C GLY A 50 -19.66 -0.99 3.10
N GLY A 51 -18.43 -0.92 2.60
CA GLY A 51 -17.92 -1.85 1.59
C GLY A 51 -18.21 -1.47 0.14
N PHE A 52 -18.82 -0.31 -0.13
CA PHE A 52 -18.98 0.15 -1.50
C PHE A 52 -17.65 0.64 -2.07
N VAL A 53 -17.30 0.12 -3.24
CA VAL A 53 -16.10 0.46 -4.02
C VAL A 53 -16.53 1.05 -5.35
N ASP A 54 -15.98 2.22 -5.69
CA ASP A 54 -16.18 2.79 -7.02
C ASP A 54 -15.01 2.45 -7.97
N ASP A 55 -15.28 2.47 -9.28
CA ASP A 55 -14.27 2.17 -10.31
C ASP A 55 -13.11 3.18 -10.29
N ALA A 56 -13.35 4.43 -9.88
CA ALA A 56 -12.32 5.46 -9.84
C ALA A 56 -11.27 5.19 -8.74
N GLU A 57 -11.68 4.58 -7.64
CA GLU A 57 -10.81 4.14 -6.55
C GLU A 57 -9.94 2.97 -6.97
N ILE A 58 -10.53 1.98 -7.67
CA ILE A 58 -9.78 0.86 -8.24
C ILE A 58 -8.72 1.38 -9.22
N ILE A 59 -9.08 2.33 -10.10
CA ILE A 59 -8.13 2.96 -11.02
C ILE A 59 -7.01 3.67 -10.26
N THR A 60 -7.33 4.38 -9.18
CA THR A 60 -6.34 5.09 -8.35
C THR A 60 -5.35 4.12 -7.69
N LEU A 61 -5.82 2.99 -7.18
CA LEU A 61 -4.99 1.94 -6.59
C LEU A 61 -4.09 1.26 -7.64
N ARG A 62 -4.64 0.94 -8.81
CA ARG A 62 -3.88 0.42 -9.94
C ARG A 62 -2.80 1.40 -10.40
N ALA A 63 -3.09 2.70 -10.42
CA ALA A 63 -2.14 3.74 -10.82
C ALA A 63 -0.91 3.83 -9.88
N VAL A 64 -1.06 3.48 -8.59
CA VAL A 64 0.07 3.39 -7.64
C VAL A 64 0.67 1.98 -7.56
N GLY A 65 0.19 1.05 -8.38
CA GLY A 65 0.73 -0.31 -8.53
C GLY A 65 0.24 -1.30 -7.49
N VAL A 66 -0.98 -1.15 -6.99
CA VAL A 66 -1.69 -2.20 -6.25
C VAL A 66 -2.32 -3.16 -7.26
N SER A 67 -2.16 -4.47 -7.04
CA SER A 67 -2.76 -5.49 -7.92
C SER A 67 -4.26 -5.66 -7.64
N GLU A 68 -4.96 -6.32 -8.56
CA GLU A 68 -6.38 -6.66 -8.39
C GLU A 68 -6.61 -7.58 -7.18
N GLU A 69 -5.74 -8.56 -6.96
CA GLU A 69 -5.78 -9.47 -5.81
C GLU A 69 -5.62 -8.71 -4.48
N GLU A 70 -4.74 -7.70 -4.45
CA GLU A 70 -4.57 -6.84 -3.27
C GLU A 70 -5.79 -5.97 -3.02
N ILE A 71 -6.45 -5.49 -4.08
CA ILE A 71 -7.69 -4.71 -3.97
C ILE A 71 -8.80 -5.60 -3.41
N GLU A 72 -9.00 -6.80 -3.96
CA GLU A 72 -9.98 -7.78 -3.46
C GLU A 72 -9.74 -8.10 -1.98
N ALA A 73 -8.49 -8.36 -1.58
CA ALA A 73 -8.14 -8.61 -0.18
C ALA A 73 -8.47 -7.41 0.73
N LEU A 74 -8.28 -6.18 0.27
CA LEU A 74 -8.66 -4.97 1.02
C LEU A 74 -10.19 -4.84 1.15
N VAL A 75 -10.94 -5.17 0.09
CA VAL A 75 -12.40 -5.13 0.12
C VAL A 75 -12.95 -6.22 1.05
N GLU A 76 -12.40 -7.43 1.00
CA GLU A 76 -12.80 -8.52 1.90
C GLU A 76 -12.49 -8.18 3.36
N ALA A 77 -11.32 -7.61 3.64
CA ALA A 77 -10.90 -7.30 5.00
C ALA A 77 -11.60 -6.08 5.62
N TYR A 78 -11.93 -5.06 4.82
CA TYR A 78 -12.43 -3.76 5.31
C TYR A 78 -13.84 -3.40 4.86
N GLY A 79 -14.41 -4.11 3.88
CA GLY A 79 -15.76 -3.89 3.36
C GLY A 79 -16.85 -4.79 3.96
N ALA A 80 -16.48 -5.80 4.77
CA ALA A 80 -17.42 -6.73 5.42
C ALA A 80 -17.87 -6.29 6.83
N MET A 81 -17.70 -5.02 7.20
CA MET A 81 -18.19 -4.42 8.47
C MET A 81 -19.37 -3.50 8.22
#